data_AF-U6D048-F1
#
_entry.id   AF-U6D048-F1
#
_cell.length_a   1.000
_cell.length_b   1.000
_cell.length_c   1.000
_cell.angle_alpha   90.00
_cell.angle_beta   90.00
_cell.angle_gamma   90.00
#
_symmetry.space_group_name_H-M   'P 1'
#
loop_
_entity.id
_entity.type
_entity.pdbx_description
1 polymer ?
#
loop_
_entity_poly.entity_id
_entity_poly.type
_entity_poly.pdbx_seq_one_letter_code
_entity_poly.pdbx_strand_id
1 'polypeptide(L)'
;YYSQYIRACLDQLAPRCTSSGKGKKRPALHYTAAQLLEKGVLVEIEDLPASHFRNVIFDITPGDEAGKFEVNAKFLGVDMERFQLHYQDLLQLQYEGVAVMKLFNKAKVNVNLLIFLLNKKLLRQ
;
A
#
# COMPACT_ATOMS: atom_id res chain seq x y z
N TYR A 1 15.01 -2.14 -20.81
CA TYR A 1 13.99 -3.21 -20.72
C TYR A 1 13.14 -3.11 -19.44
N TYR A 2 13.72 -3.04 -18.24
CA TYR A 2 12.97 -2.86 -16.98
C TYR A 2 12.11 -1.58 -16.94
N SER A 3 12.66 -0.45 -17.40
CA SER A 3 11.96 0.85 -17.47
C SER A 3 10.72 0.85 -18.37
N GLN A 4 10.69 0.01 -19.41
CA GLN A 4 9.57 -0.07 -20.35
C GLN A 4 8.43 -0.92 -19.79
N TYR A 5 8.75 -1.97 -19.03
CA TYR A 5 7.77 -2.76 -18.27
C TYR A 5 7.13 -1.93 -17.14
N ILE A 6 7.94 -1.18 -16.40
CA ILE A 6 7.45 -0.25 -15.38
C ILE A 6 6.47 0.76 -15.99
N ARG A 7 6.82 1.38 -17.13
CA ARG A 7 5.92 2.30 -17.83
C ARG A 7 4.59 1.66 -18.19
N ALA A 8 4.60 0.46 -18.79
CA ALA A 8 3.37 -0.25 -19.14
C ALA A 8 2.49 -0.59 -17.92
N CYS A 9 3.10 -0.97 -16.79
CA CYS A 9 2.37 -1.18 -15.54
C CYS A 9 1.85 0.13 -14.93
N LEU A 10 2.63 1.21 -15.01
CA LEU A 10 2.22 2.53 -14.52
C LEU A 10 1.08 3.11 -15.35
N ASP A 11 1.06 2.90 -16.67
CA ASP A 11 -0.06 3.31 -17.52
C ASP A 11 -1.37 2.58 -17.15
N GLN A 12 -1.29 1.35 -16.65
CA GLN A 12 -2.45 0.61 -16.11
C GLN A 12 -2.85 1.09 -14.70
N LEU A 13 -1.92 1.71 -13.97
CA LEU A 13 -2.12 2.33 -12.65
C LEU A 13 -2.63 3.77 -12.74
N ALA A 14 -2.50 4.43 -13.89
CA ALA A 14 -2.98 5.79 -14.09
C ALA A 14 -4.51 5.81 -13.96
N PRO A 15 -5.09 6.74 -13.18
CA PRO A 15 -6.53 6.88 -13.11
C PRO A 15 -7.04 7.17 -14.53
N ARG A 16 -7.94 6.31 -15.05
CA ARG A 16 -8.64 6.63 -16.29
C ARG A 16 -9.42 7.90 -16.04
N CYS A 17 -8.94 9.02 -16.56
CA CYS A 17 -9.63 10.30 -16.51
C CYS A 17 -10.93 10.19 -17.30
N THR A 18 -12.00 9.71 -16.67
CA THR A 18 -13.35 10.05 -17.11
C THR A 18 -13.62 11.44 -16.58
N SER A 19 -13.34 12.42 -17.45
CA SER A 19 -13.97 13.73 -17.41
C SER A 19 -15.46 13.58 -17.09
N SER A 20 -15.95 14.36 -16.12
CA SER A 20 -17.36 14.58 -15.74
C SER A 20 -17.86 13.83 -14.50
N GLY A 21 -18.18 14.60 -13.45
CA GLY A 21 -19.26 14.25 -12.53
C GLY A 21 -18.85 13.74 -11.14
N LYS A 22 -19.13 14.56 -10.13
CA LYS A 22 -19.53 14.21 -8.76
C LYS A 22 -19.20 12.78 -8.25
N GLY A 23 -18.24 12.69 -7.32
CA GLY A 23 -18.43 11.88 -6.11
C GLY A 23 -18.28 10.36 -6.21
N LYS A 24 -17.24 9.82 -6.86
CA LYS A 24 -16.79 8.45 -6.57
C LYS A 24 -15.48 8.51 -5.79
N LYS A 25 -15.56 8.29 -4.47
CA LYS A 25 -14.40 8.07 -3.61
C LYS A 25 -13.51 7.04 -4.30
N ARG A 26 -12.27 7.43 -4.64
CA ARG A 26 -11.25 6.49 -5.11
C ARG A 26 -11.25 5.28 -4.16
N PRO A 27 -11.20 4.03 -4.64
CA PRO A 27 -11.31 2.87 -3.78
C PRO A 27 -10.16 2.86 -2.75
N ALA A 28 -10.45 3.34 -1.55
CA ALA A 28 -9.55 3.28 -0.41
C ALA A 28 -9.59 1.86 0.14
N LEU A 29 -8.43 1.25 0.28
CA LEU A 29 -8.32 -0.06 0.91
C LEU A 29 -8.21 0.14 2.41
N HIS A 30 -9.20 -0.38 3.12
CA HIS A 30 -9.24 -0.35 4.56
C HIS A 30 -8.90 -1.75 5.07
N TYR A 31 -7.77 -1.89 5.74
CA TYR A 31 -7.33 -3.16 6.31
C TYR A 31 -6.86 -2.96 7.74
N THR A 32 -7.26 -3.85 8.65
CA THR A 32 -6.67 -3.87 9.98
C THR A 32 -5.28 -4.50 9.94
N ALA A 33 -4.40 -4.15 10.89
CA ALA A 33 -3.10 -4.81 10.99
C ALA A 33 -3.25 -6.32 11.17
N ALA A 34 -4.27 -6.76 11.90
CA ALA A 34 -4.59 -8.19 12.04
C ALA A 34 -4.88 -8.85 10.68
N GLN A 35 -5.67 -8.21 9.82
CA GLN A 35 -5.97 -8.74 8.48
C GLN A 35 -4.72 -8.75 7.57
N LEU A 36 -3.86 -7.74 7.67
CA LEU A 36 -2.61 -7.72 6.91
C LEU A 36 -1.64 -8.80 7.40
N LEU A 37 -1.63 -9.08 8.70
CA LEU A 37 -0.84 -10.15 9.32
C LEU A 37 -1.33 -11.54 8.84
N GLU A 38 -2.64 -11.79 8.86
CA GLU A 38 -3.22 -13.03 8.35
C GLU A 38 -2.93 -13.25 6.86
N LYS A 39 -2.83 -12.16 6.08
CA LYS A 39 -2.42 -12.21 4.67
C LYS A 39 -0.92 -12.37 4.47
N GLY A 40 -0.12 -12.29 5.54
CA GLY A 40 1.35 -12.27 5.50
C GLY A 40 1.95 -10.96 4.95
N VAL A 41 1.13 -9.97 4.64
CA VAL A 41 1.59 -8.66 4.14
C VAL A 41 2.28 -7.91 5.27
N LEU A 42 1.71 -7.93 6.48
CA LEU A 42 2.37 -7.45 7.68
C LEU A 42 3.12 -8.62 8.31
N VAL A 43 4.38 -8.40 8.67
CA VAL A 43 5.23 -9.38 9.36
C VAL A 43 5.13 -9.17 10.85
N GLU A 44 5.44 -7.96 11.31
CA GLU A 44 5.41 -7.58 12.72
C GLU A 44 5.37 -6.06 12.88
N ILE A 45 5.02 -5.59 14.06
CA ILE A 45 5.10 -4.16 14.43
C ILE A 45 5.95 -4.06 15.69
N GLU A 46 7.06 -3.34 15.60
CA GLU A 46 7.97 -3.04 16.69
C GLU A 46 7.25 -2.18 17.74
N ASP A 47 7.53 -2.45 19.03
CA ASP A 47 6.86 -1.84 20.20
C ASP A 47 5.35 -2.09 20.33
N LEU A 48 4.77 -3.00 19.55
CA LEU A 48 3.33 -3.24 19.57
C LEU A 48 2.96 -4.73 19.72
N PRO A 49 2.25 -5.11 20.79
CA PRO A 49 1.75 -6.48 20.94
C PRO A 49 0.68 -6.81 19.89
N ALA A 50 0.65 -8.06 19.42
CA ALA A 50 -0.34 -8.56 18.47
C ALA A 50 -1.80 -8.36 18.96
N SER A 51 -2.03 -8.30 20.27
CA SER A 51 -3.33 -7.99 20.88
C SER A 51 -3.91 -6.65 20.41
N HIS A 52 -3.05 -5.67 20.13
CA HIS A 52 -3.45 -4.34 19.68
C HIS A 52 -3.61 -4.24 18.16
N PHE A 53 -3.24 -5.26 17.38
CA PHE A 53 -3.31 -5.21 15.91
C PHE A 53 -4.73 -5.05 15.37
N ARG A 54 -5.73 -5.46 16.15
CA ARG A 54 -7.15 -5.25 15.81
C ARG A 54 -7.56 -3.78 15.85
N ASN A 55 -6.85 -2.99 16.64
CA ASN A 55 -7.10 -1.56 16.84
C ASN A 55 -6.22 -0.69 15.92
N VAL A 56 -5.40 -1.32 15.07
CA VAL A 56 -4.60 -0.65 14.06
C VAL A 56 -5.27 -0.84 12.72
N ILE A 57 -5.48 0.26 12.03
CA ILE A 57 -6.13 0.33 10.75
C ILE A 57 -5.14 0.97 9.78
N PHE A 58 -5.02 0.40 8.60
CA PHE A 58 -4.28 0.96 7.48
C PHE A 58 -5.26 1.31 6.37
N ASP A 59 -5.30 2.60 6.07
CA ASP A 59 -6.02 3.23 4.99
C ASP A 59 -5.05 3.42 3.82
N ILE A 60 -5.22 2.69 2.72
CA ILE A 60 -4.38 2.84 1.52
C ILE A 60 -5.23 3.47 0.42
N THR A 61 -4.84 4.66 0.00
CA THR A 61 -5.51 5.43 -1.06
C THR A 61 -4.59 5.63 -2.26
N PRO A 62 -5.09 5.52 -3.50
CA PRO A 62 -4.29 5.90 -4.67
C PRO A 62 -4.08 7.41 -4.69
N GLY A 63 -2.81 7.80 -4.90
CA GLY A 63 -2.41 9.20 -5.07
C GLY A 63 -2.88 9.79 -6.39
N ASP A 64 -2.48 11.02 -6.66
CA ASP A 64 -2.86 11.74 -7.88
C ASP A 64 -2.09 11.28 -9.13
N GLU A 65 -0.93 10.66 -8.93
CA GLU A 65 -0.08 10.16 -10.01
C GLU A 65 -0.04 8.63 -10.07
N ALA A 66 0.16 8.11 -11.28
CA ALA A 66 0.29 6.68 -11.52
C ALA A 66 1.42 6.07 -10.68
N GLY A 67 1.08 5.05 -9.89
CA GLY A 67 2.03 4.36 -9.02
C GLY A 67 2.39 5.10 -7.73
N LYS A 68 1.75 6.23 -7.41
CA LYS A 68 1.82 6.80 -6.05
C LYS A 68 0.63 6.33 -5.23
N PHE A 69 0.91 5.90 -4.01
CA PHE A 69 -0.09 5.47 -3.04
C PHE A 69 0.16 6.20 -1.72
N GLU A 70 -0.90 6.67 -1.08
CA GLU A 70 -0.84 7.23 0.26
C GLU A 70 -1.36 6.18 1.24
N VAL A 71 -0.51 5.79 2.18
CA VAL A 71 -0.85 4.89 3.28
C VAL A 71 -0.98 5.73 4.54
N ASN A 72 -2.20 5.81 5.06
CA ASN A 72 -2.49 6.38 6.37
C ASN A 72 -2.66 5.22 7.37
N ALA A 73 -2.00 5.32 8.51
CA ALA A 73 -2.24 4.41 9.62
C ALA A 73 -3.08 5.12 10.68
N LYS A 74 -4.07 4.42 11.24
CA LYS A 74 -4.84 4.85 12.40
C LYS A 74 -4.61 3.87 13.52
N PHE A 75 -4.27 4.39 14.68
CA PHE A 75 -4.00 3.59 15.86
C PHE A 75 -4.98 3.98 16.97
N LEU A 76 -5.84 3.05 17.38
CA LEU A 76 -6.88 3.30 18.38
C LEU A 76 -7.78 4.51 18.04
N GLY A 77 -8.05 4.74 16.75
CA GLY A 77 -8.85 5.88 16.28
C GLY A 77 -8.08 7.20 16.14
N VAL A 78 -6.79 7.23 16.48
CA VAL A 78 -5.89 8.36 16.24
C VAL A 78 -5.22 8.19 14.90
N ASP A 79 -5.40 9.15 13.98
CA ASP A 79 -4.62 9.26 12.75
C ASP A 79 -3.14 9.40 13.10
N MET A 80 -2.33 8.45 12.61
CA MET A 80 -0.88 8.49 12.67
C MET A 80 -0.33 9.20 11.43
N GLU A 81 0.98 9.11 11.24
CA GLU A 81 1.64 9.63 10.04
C GLU A 81 1.09 9.00 8.76
N ARG A 82 1.15 9.80 7.70
CA ARG A 82 0.87 9.38 6.33
C ARG A 82 2.19 9.09 5.65
N PHE A 83 2.25 7.97 4.96
CA PHE A 83 3.42 7.55 4.22
C PHE A 83 3.10 7.47 2.73
N GLN A 84 3.91 8.12 1.91
CA GLN A 84 3.79 8.05 0.46
C GLN A 84 4.62 6.88 -0.06
N LEU A 85 3.93 5.90 -0.63
CA LEU A 85 4.51 4.74 -1.29
C LEU A 85 4.60 4.98 -2.79
N HIS A 86 5.77 4.71 -3.34
CA HIS A 86 6.02 4.74 -4.76
C HIS A 86 6.15 3.30 -5.27
N TYR A 87 5.32 2.93 -6.24
CA TYR A 87 5.31 1.59 -6.82
C TYR A 87 6.64 1.24 -7.49
N GLN A 88 7.35 2.23 -8.04
CA GLN A 88 8.69 2.04 -8.59
C GLN A 88 9.68 1.58 -7.52
N ASP A 89 9.67 2.21 -6.35
CA ASP A 89 10.55 1.86 -5.23
C ASP A 89 10.24 0.45 -4.72
N LEU A 90 8.95 0.07 -4.66
CA LEU A 90 8.53 -1.29 -4.32
C LEU A 90 9.13 -2.33 -5.29
N LEU A 91 9.03 -2.07 -6.60
CA LEU A 91 9.57 -2.96 -7.62
C LEU A 91 11.10 -3.01 -7.56
N GLN A 92 11.76 -1.88 -7.29
CA GLN A 92 13.21 -1.84 -7.12
C GLN A 92 13.67 -2.67 -5.93
N LEU A 93 13.01 -2.54 -4.78
CA LEU A 93 13.28 -3.35 -3.59
C LEU A 93 13.10 -4.84 -3.87
N GLN A 94 12.05 -5.21 -4.62
CA GLN A 94 11.86 -6.59 -5.07
C GLN A 94 13.01 -7.06 -5.97
N TYR A 95 13.48 -6.23 -6.90
CA TYR A 95 14.58 -6.55 -7.81
C TYR A 95 15.92 -6.72 -7.05
N GLU A 96 16.16 -5.89 -6.04
CA GLU A 96 17.31 -6.00 -5.14
C GLU A 96 17.24 -7.22 -4.20
N GLY A 97 16.13 -7.96 -4.21
CA GLY A 97 15.93 -9.12 -3.35
C GLY A 97 15.49 -8.77 -1.92
N VAL A 98 15.07 -7.52 -1.68
CA VAL A 98 14.55 -7.07 -0.39
C VAL A 98 13.12 -7.53 -0.23
N ALA A 99 12.93 -8.61 0.52
CA ALA A 99 11.60 -9.19 0.76
C ALA A 99 10.78 -8.42 1.82
N VAL A 100 11.43 -7.65 2.69
CA VAL A 100 10.78 -6.97 3.84
C VAL A 100 11.22 -5.51 3.91
N MET A 101 10.28 -4.60 4.12
CA MET A 101 10.53 -3.18 4.38
C MET A 101 9.94 -2.74 5.70
N LYS A 102 10.46 -1.64 6.26
CA LYS A 102 9.89 -0.99 7.44
C LYS A 102 9.02 0.19 7.02
N LEU A 103 7.72 0.12 7.33
CA LEU A 103 6.80 1.25 7.32
C LEU A 103 6.81 1.94 8.68
N PHE A 104 6.78 3.27 8.69
CA PHE A 104 6.75 4.10 9.91
C PHE A 104 7.89 3.79 10.91
N ASN A 105 9.02 3.28 10.43
CA ASN A 105 10.15 2.79 11.23
C ASN A 105 9.81 1.72 12.30
N LYS A 106 8.59 1.17 12.29
CA LYS A 106 8.12 0.21 13.30
C LYS A 106 7.45 -1.01 12.69
N ALA A 107 6.67 -0.85 11.63
CA ALA A 107 5.92 -1.95 11.02
C ALA A 107 6.74 -2.62 9.90
N LYS A 108 7.10 -3.89 10.07
CA LYS A 108 7.72 -4.69 9.00
C LYS A 108 6.64 -5.25 8.09
N VAL A 109 6.75 -4.99 6.79
CA VAL A 109 5.83 -5.50 5.77
C VAL A 109 6.59 -6.22 4.65
N ASN A 110 5.95 -7.24 4.09
CA ASN A 110 6.48 -8.00 2.98
C ASN A 110 6.23 -7.27 1.66
N VAL A 111 7.31 -6.94 0.94
CA VAL A 111 7.27 -6.15 -0.29
C VAL A 111 6.49 -6.88 -1.39
N ASN A 112 6.73 -8.18 -1.57
CA ASN A 112 6.09 -8.98 -2.62
C ASN A 112 4.58 -9.06 -2.42
N LEU A 113 4.15 -9.30 -1.18
CA LEU A 113 2.73 -9.41 -0.85
C LEU A 113 2.04 -8.05 -0.86
N LEU A 114 2.75 -6.97 -0.51
CA LEU A 114 2.23 -5.62 -0.64
C LEU A 114 2.00 -5.25 -2.10
N ILE A 115 2.98 -5.51 -2.99
CA ILE A 115 2.83 -5.34 -4.44
C ILE A 115 1.63 -6.16 -4.95
N PHE A 116 1.52 -7.41 -4.53
CA PHE A 116 0.40 -8.28 -4.91
C PHE A 116 -0.95 -7.71 -4.47
N LEU A 117 -1.04 -7.17 -3.24
CA LEU A 117 -2.27 -6.59 -2.70
C LEU A 117 -2.66 -5.32 -3.47
N LEU A 118 -1.70 -4.45 -3.77
CA LEU A 118 -1.90 -3.26 -4.60
C LEU A 118 -2.37 -3.65 -6.01
N ASN A 119 -1.69 -4.60 -6.65
CA ASN A 119 -2.06 -5.07 -8.00
C ASN A 119 -3.43 -5.73 -8.06
N LYS A 120 -3.76 -6.55 -7.06
CA LYS A 120 -5.04 -7.25 -7.05
C LYS A 120 -6.23 -6.30 -6.85
N LYS A 121 -6.05 -5.22 -6.09
CA LYS A 121 -7.14 -4.37 -5.63
C LYS A 121 -7.28 -3.04 -6.37
N LEU A 122 -6.17 -2.47 -6.84
CA LEU A 122 -6.16 -1.15 -7.47
C LEU A 122 -6.02 -1.23 -9.00
N LEU A 123 -5.35 -2.26 -9.52
CA LEU A 123 -5.11 -2.45 -10.96
C LEU A 123 -6.21 -3.25 -11.69
N ARG A 124 -7.06 -3.98 -10.96
CA ARG A 124 -8.05 -4.91 -11.52
C ARG A 124 -9.51 -4.42 -11.46
N GLN A 125 -9.73 -3.11 -11.33
CA GLN A 125 -11.05 -2.49 -11.53
C GLN A 125 -11.30 -2.10 -12.99
#